data_AF-A0A534P3E0-F1
#
_entry.id   AF-A0A534P3E0-F1
#
_cell.length_a   1.000
_cell.length_b   1.000
_cell.length_c   1.000
_cell.angle_alpha   90.00
_cell.angle_beta   90.00
_cell.angle_gamma   90.00
#
_symmetry.space_group_name_H-M   'P 1'
#
loop_
_entity.id
_entity.type
_entity.pdbx_description
1 polymer ?
#
loop_
_entity_poly.entity_id
_entity_poly.type
_entity_poly.pdbx_seq_one_letter_code
_entity_poly.pdbx_strand_id
1 'polypeptide(L)'
;MVLQAQKLLVAITVAALVLAAFVALALVARFVAPLRRLTQAAKRIVDGDLTQAIQVTARDEVGELAEAFVQMVEKLKEVLRALQESVQLLTNAGGELSQSTNDQSQTITRQATALQETQVTAQEIKQTSLLAAQKAETVLKLTEKADQVSSEGEAAIEQSLGGLTEIRSQVDEIAQKISQLSERTQQIGGITQTVKDLADQSNMLALNAAIEAVRSGEHGKGFAVVAREIRSLADQSIQATNRVREILEDIGGAIRVAVSITERGSQKIEGGLLQVKQSGENLRELSNIVKDNSSAVRQIAAAVSQQNAGITQIFSARP
;
A
#
# COMPACT_ATOMS: atom_id res chain seq x y z
N MET A 1 3.13 54.81 -140.33
CA MET A 1 2.48 55.08 -139.02
C MET A 1 2.15 53.80 -138.23
N VAL A 2 1.73 52.69 -138.85
CA VAL A 2 1.35 51.45 -138.13
C VAL A 2 2.50 50.82 -137.31
N LEU A 3 3.74 50.79 -137.84
CA LEU A 3 4.90 50.21 -137.12
C LEU A 3 5.32 51.01 -135.86
N GLN A 4 5.15 52.33 -135.85
CA GLN A 4 5.46 53.16 -134.67
C GLN A 4 4.41 52.97 -133.57
N ALA A 5 3.14 52.86 -133.94
CA ALA A 5 2.06 52.52 -133.01
C ALA A 5 2.28 51.13 -132.39
N GLN A 6 2.71 50.13 -133.17
CA GLN A 6 3.03 48.78 -132.67
C GLN A 6 4.21 48.76 -131.69
N LYS A 7 5.29 49.49 -131.96
CA LYS A 7 6.44 49.59 -131.03
C LYS A 7 6.08 50.27 -129.71
N LEU A 8 5.22 51.30 -129.75
CA LEU A 8 4.76 52.02 -128.56
C LEU A 8 3.80 51.16 -127.71
N LEU A 9 2.92 50.39 -128.37
CA LEU A 9 2.05 49.41 -127.71
C LEU A 9 2.86 48.32 -127.02
N VAL A 10 3.88 47.75 -127.68
CA VAL A 10 4.77 46.75 -127.09
C VAL A 10 5.55 47.32 -125.90
N ALA A 11 6.08 48.55 -125.98
CA ALA A 11 6.80 49.17 -124.87
C ALA A 11 5.91 49.42 -123.65
N ILE A 12 4.66 49.85 -123.84
CA ILE A 12 3.68 50.03 -122.75
C ILE A 12 3.34 48.68 -122.11
N THR A 13 3.11 47.63 -122.92
CA THR A 13 2.83 46.29 -122.40
C THR A 13 4.00 45.74 -121.58
N VAL A 14 5.24 45.92 -122.05
CA VAL A 14 6.44 45.52 -121.32
C VAL A 14 6.61 46.32 -120.03
N ALA A 15 6.43 47.65 -120.06
CA ALA A 15 6.49 48.48 -118.87
C ALA A 15 5.40 48.12 -117.85
N ALA A 16 4.19 47.81 -118.30
CA ALA A 16 3.10 47.34 -117.45
C ALA A 16 3.42 45.97 -116.82
N LEU A 17 4.03 45.04 -117.58
CA LEU A 17 4.47 43.74 -117.06
C LEU A 17 5.60 43.88 -116.04
N VAL A 18 6.58 44.76 -116.28
CA VAL A 18 7.67 45.04 -115.34
C VAL A 18 7.13 45.70 -114.07
N LEU A 19 6.19 46.65 -114.21
CA LEU A 19 5.54 47.29 -113.06
C LEU A 19 4.70 46.28 -112.27
N ALA A 20 3.94 45.42 -112.95
CA ALA A 20 3.18 44.35 -112.32
C ALA A 20 4.09 43.34 -111.60
N ALA A 21 5.22 42.97 -112.21
CA ALA A 21 6.22 42.11 -111.58
C ALA A 21 6.89 42.78 -110.36
N PHE A 22 7.21 44.08 -110.46
CA PHE A 22 7.76 44.85 -109.36
C PHE A 22 6.77 44.98 -108.19
N VAL A 23 5.50 45.30 -108.48
CA VAL A 23 4.43 45.36 -107.48
C VAL A 23 4.19 43.98 -106.86
N ALA A 24 4.18 42.91 -107.66
CA ALA A 24 4.05 41.54 -107.16
C ALA A 24 5.21 41.14 -106.23
N LEU A 25 6.46 41.45 -106.61
CA LEU A 25 7.63 41.23 -105.78
C LEU A 25 7.58 42.06 -104.49
N ALA A 26 7.15 43.32 -104.57
CA ALA A 26 6.97 44.19 -103.42
C ALA A 26 5.88 43.67 -102.46
N LEU A 27 4.74 43.19 -102.98
CA LEU A 27 3.67 42.58 -102.18
C LEU A 27 4.10 41.26 -101.55
N VAL A 28 4.85 40.42 -102.27
CA VAL A 28 5.41 39.16 -101.73
C VAL A 28 6.42 39.44 -100.62
N ALA A 29 7.32 40.40 -100.82
CA ALA A 29 8.31 40.79 -99.82
C ALA A 29 7.66 41.44 -98.59
N ARG A 30 6.60 42.24 -98.78
CA ARG A 30 5.94 42.99 -97.70
C ARG A 30 4.90 42.17 -96.93
N PHE A 31 4.12 41.31 -97.57
CA PHE A 31 3.01 40.58 -96.93
C PHE A 31 3.22 39.06 -96.87
N VAL A 32 3.61 38.43 -97.98
CA VAL A 32 3.67 36.96 -98.06
C VAL A 32 4.86 36.38 -97.28
N ALA A 33 6.03 37.02 -97.35
CA ALA A 33 7.22 36.54 -96.66
C ALA A 33 7.09 36.58 -95.13
N PRO A 34 6.59 37.67 -94.50
CA PRO A 34 6.32 37.69 -93.05
C PRO A 34 5.25 36.67 -92.62
N LEU A 35 4.16 36.51 -93.39
CA LEU A 35 3.13 35.52 -93.09
C LEU A 35 3.67 34.08 -93.14
N ARG A 36 4.49 33.75 -94.16
CA ARG A 36 5.15 32.43 -94.23
C ARG A 36 6.06 32.18 -93.02
N ARG A 37 6.77 33.20 -92.53
CA ARG A 37 7.60 33.10 -91.31
C ARG A 37 6.75 32.87 -90.07
N LEU A 38 5.63 33.57 -89.90
CA LEU A 38 4.69 33.33 -88.80
C LEU A 38 4.08 31.92 -88.87
N THR A 39 3.70 31.45 -90.06
CA THR A 39 3.21 30.07 -90.25
C THR A 39 4.27 29.03 -89.89
N GLN A 40 5.54 29.27 -90.23
CA GLN A 40 6.65 28.38 -89.84
C GLN A 40 6.91 28.41 -88.33
N ALA A 41 6.87 29.59 -87.71
CA ALA A 41 6.97 29.73 -86.25
C ALA A 41 5.83 28.97 -85.55
N ALA A 42 4.58 29.10 -86.03
CA ALA A 42 3.43 28.36 -85.52
C ALA A 42 3.61 26.84 -85.60
N LYS A 43 4.11 26.32 -86.72
CA LYS A 43 4.41 24.88 -86.84
C LYS A 43 5.43 24.41 -85.81
N ARG A 44 6.49 25.19 -85.58
CA ARG A 44 7.51 24.86 -84.57
C ARG A 44 7.00 24.95 -83.14
N ILE A 45 6.11 25.91 -82.85
CA ILE A 45 5.44 26.02 -81.55
C ILE A 45 4.57 24.78 -81.29
N VAL A 46 3.89 24.25 -82.31
CA VAL A 46 3.15 22.98 -82.22
C VAL A 46 4.10 21.81 -81.95
N ASP A 47 5.31 21.83 -82.52
CA ASP A 47 6.37 20.84 -82.23
C ASP A 47 7.05 21.05 -80.86
N GLY A 48 6.65 22.07 -80.09
CA GLY A 48 7.16 22.36 -78.74
C GLY A 48 8.39 23.28 -78.68
N ASP A 49 8.85 23.84 -79.81
CA ASP A 49 9.96 24.82 -79.83
C ASP A 49 9.42 26.25 -79.67
N LEU A 50 9.49 26.76 -78.44
CA LEU A 50 9.15 28.15 -78.10
C LEU A 50 10.37 29.09 -78.10
N THR A 51 11.56 28.63 -78.45
CA THR A 51 12.81 29.39 -78.29
C THR A 51 13.06 30.39 -79.42
N GLN A 52 12.28 30.30 -80.50
CA GLN A 52 12.44 31.14 -81.70
C GLN A 52 12.07 32.60 -81.43
N ALA A 53 12.95 33.51 -81.84
CA ALA A 53 12.64 34.94 -81.86
C ALA A 53 11.79 35.30 -83.09
N ILE A 54 10.53 35.66 -82.85
CA ILE A 54 9.65 36.22 -83.89
C ILE A 54 9.96 37.72 -84.00
N GLN A 55 10.60 38.13 -85.10
CA GLN A 55 10.95 39.53 -85.32
C GLN A 55 9.78 40.30 -85.96
N VAL A 56 9.27 41.31 -85.24
CA VAL A 56 8.27 42.25 -85.76
C VAL A 56 8.97 43.29 -86.62
N THR A 57 8.80 43.22 -87.95
CA THR A 57 9.48 44.11 -88.92
C THR A 57 8.53 45.05 -89.67
N ALA A 58 7.22 44.82 -89.60
CA ALA A 58 6.19 45.63 -90.26
C ALA A 58 5.38 46.44 -89.24
N ARG A 59 4.84 47.59 -89.65
CA ARG A 59 3.94 48.46 -88.86
C ARG A 59 2.50 48.48 -89.41
N ASP A 60 2.16 47.45 -90.17
CA ASP A 60 0.83 47.21 -90.72
C ASP A 60 0.14 46.07 -89.95
N GLU A 61 -1.01 45.59 -90.42
CA GLU A 61 -1.82 44.55 -89.78
C GLU A 61 -1.03 43.24 -89.59
N VAL A 62 -0.02 42.97 -90.44
CA VAL A 62 0.86 41.80 -90.30
C VAL A 62 1.85 42.00 -89.15
N GLY A 63 2.25 43.25 -88.89
CA GLY A 63 3.02 43.65 -87.71
C GLY A 63 2.26 43.44 -86.41
N GLU A 64 1.00 43.89 -86.36
CA GLU A 64 0.11 43.70 -85.19
C GLU A 64 -0.15 42.20 -84.92
N LEU A 65 -0.38 41.41 -85.97
CA LEU A 65 -0.48 39.96 -85.85
C LEU A 65 0.81 39.31 -85.32
N ALA A 66 1.97 39.76 -85.79
CA ALA A 66 3.26 39.26 -85.31
C ALA A 66 3.48 39.59 -83.82
N GLU A 67 3.07 40.78 -83.38
CA GLU A 67 3.14 41.20 -81.98
C GLU A 67 2.20 40.39 -81.08
N ALA A 68 0.94 40.21 -81.49
CA ALA A 68 -0.01 39.33 -80.78
C ALA A 68 0.53 37.89 -80.68
N PHE A 69 1.20 37.41 -81.73
CA PHE A 69 1.82 36.08 -81.76
C PHE A 69 3.01 35.97 -80.79
N VAL A 70 3.85 37.01 -80.69
CA VAL A 70 4.92 37.09 -79.67
C VAL A 70 4.33 37.03 -78.26
N GLN A 71 3.28 37.83 -77.98
CA GLN A 71 2.62 37.82 -76.67
C GLN A 71 2.04 36.44 -76.32
N MET A 72 1.43 35.75 -77.29
CA MET A 72 0.92 34.39 -77.12
C MET A 72 2.04 33.41 -76.76
N VAL A 73 3.19 33.47 -77.46
CA VAL A 73 4.34 32.61 -77.20
C VAL A 73 4.93 32.86 -75.81
N GLU A 74 5.07 34.13 -75.41
CA GLU A 74 5.53 34.48 -74.06
C GLU A 74 4.56 33.99 -72.98
N LYS A 75 3.24 34.13 -73.17
CA LYS A 75 2.24 33.57 -72.26
C LYS A 75 2.30 32.04 -72.18
N LEU A 76 2.53 31.36 -73.30
CA LEU A 76 2.68 29.92 -73.33
C LEU A 76 3.95 29.45 -72.58
N LYS A 77 5.06 30.19 -72.70
CA LYS A 77 6.28 29.95 -71.91
C LYS A 77 6.03 30.14 -70.42
N GLU A 78 5.34 31.21 -70.01
CA GLU A 78 4.96 31.45 -68.61
C GLU A 78 4.14 30.29 -68.05
N VAL A 79 3.13 29.81 -68.80
CA VAL A 79 2.30 28.66 -68.39
C VAL A 79 3.11 27.39 -68.26
N LEU A 80 4.00 27.08 -69.22
CA LEU A 80 4.85 25.88 -69.16
C LEU A 80 5.84 25.95 -68.00
N ARG A 81 6.41 27.13 -67.72
CA ARG A 81 7.28 27.34 -66.57
C ARG A 81 6.51 27.13 -65.26
N ALA A 82 5.34 27.73 -65.12
CA ALA A 82 4.47 27.52 -63.96
C ALA A 82 4.06 26.06 -63.80
N LEU A 83 3.82 25.33 -64.91
CA LEU A 83 3.53 23.90 -64.90
C LEU A 83 4.74 23.08 -64.41
N GLN A 84 5.96 23.38 -64.91
CA GLN A 84 7.18 22.72 -64.45
C GLN A 84 7.43 22.96 -62.95
N GLU A 85 7.27 24.20 -62.49
CA GLU A 85 7.36 24.56 -61.07
C GLU A 85 6.30 23.79 -60.24
N SER A 86 5.06 23.68 -60.74
CA SER A 86 3.98 22.92 -60.08
C SER A 86 4.26 21.42 -60.01
N VAL A 87 4.83 20.82 -61.08
CA VAL A 87 5.22 19.40 -61.10
C VAL A 87 6.36 19.13 -60.13
N GLN A 88 7.34 20.05 -60.03
CA GLN A 88 8.41 19.94 -59.05
C GLN A 88 7.88 20.01 -57.62
N LEU A 89 6.98 20.95 -57.32
CA LEU A 89 6.31 21.05 -56.03
C LEU A 89 5.52 19.77 -55.70
N LEU A 90 4.79 19.21 -56.67
CA LEU A 90 4.03 17.97 -56.48
C LEU A 90 4.95 16.77 -56.23
N THR A 91 6.09 16.70 -56.92
CA THR A 91 7.09 15.64 -56.73
C THR A 91 7.71 15.71 -55.35
N ASN A 92 8.07 16.91 -54.89
CA ASN A 92 8.59 17.14 -53.55
C ASN A 92 7.55 16.77 -52.48
N ALA A 93 6.31 17.24 -52.63
CA ALA A 93 5.21 16.92 -51.71
C ALA A 93 4.91 15.41 -51.67
N GLY A 94 4.98 14.72 -52.81
CA GLY A 94 4.83 13.26 -52.88
C GLY A 94 5.95 12.52 -52.14
N GLY A 95 7.20 13.00 -52.25
CA GLY A 95 8.33 12.48 -51.50
C GLY A 95 8.18 12.66 -49.98
N GLU A 96 7.80 13.87 -49.55
CA GLU A 96 7.53 14.17 -48.13
C GLU A 96 6.37 13.31 -47.57
N LEU A 97 5.29 13.16 -48.34
CA LEU A 97 4.16 12.32 -47.94
C LEU A 97 4.54 10.84 -47.82
N SER A 98 5.35 10.32 -48.74
CA SER A 98 5.87 8.95 -48.69
C SER A 98 6.74 8.73 -47.44
N GLN A 99 7.61 9.69 -47.13
CA GLN A 99 8.44 9.64 -45.93
C GLN A 99 7.58 9.68 -44.66
N SER A 100 6.63 10.61 -44.58
CA SER A 100 5.71 10.74 -43.45
C SER A 100 4.88 9.47 -43.23
N THR A 101 4.42 8.82 -44.32
CA THR A 101 3.69 7.54 -44.26
C THR A 101 4.57 6.41 -43.71
N ASN A 102 5.84 6.36 -44.12
CA ASN A 102 6.79 5.37 -43.60
C ASN A 102 7.06 5.57 -42.10
N ASP A 103 7.26 6.82 -41.66
CA ASP A 103 7.44 7.16 -40.26
C ASP A 103 6.19 6.85 -39.41
N GLN A 104 5.00 7.10 -39.98
CA GLN A 104 3.72 6.75 -39.36
C GLN A 104 3.58 5.22 -39.20
N SER A 105 3.97 4.43 -40.21
CA SER A 105 3.93 2.97 -40.16
C SER A 105 4.85 2.40 -39.07
N GLN A 106 6.07 2.96 -38.95
CA GLN A 106 7.00 2.60 -37.87
C GLN A 106 6.43 2.96 -36.49
N THR A 107 5.80 4.13 -36.37
CA THR A 107 5.15 4.59 -35.13
C THR A 107 4.01 3.66 -34.73
N ILE A 108 3.14 3.26 -35.67
CA ILE A 108 2.07 2.29 -35.44
C ILE A 108 2.62 0.95 -34.95
N THR A 109 3.73 0.48 -35.53
CA THR A 109 4.38 -0.77 -35.10
C THR A 109 4.86 -0.67 -33.65
N ARG A 110 5.54 0.44 -33.29
CA ARG A 110 5.97 0.67 -31.90
C ARG A 110 4.79 0.76 -30.93
N GLN A 111 3.71 1.42 -31.34
CA GLN A 111 2.50 1.54 -30.54
C GLN A 111 1.80 0.19 -30.34
N ALA A 112 1.79 -0.69 -31.35
CA ALA A 112 1.27 -2.04 -31.24
C ALA A 112 2.05 -2.88 -30.23
N THR A 113 3.40 -2.80 -30.23
CA THR A 113 4.23 -3.46 -29.21
C THR A 113 3.94 -2.92 -27.82
N ALA A 114 3.88 -1.60 -27.63
CA ALA A 114 3.58 -0.99 -26.33
C ALA A 114 2.19 -1.39 -25.81
N LEU A 115 1.20 -1.54 -26.69
CA LEU A 115 -0.14 -2.04 -26.34
C LEU A 115 -0.10 -3.51 -25.90
N GLN A 116 0.69 -4.37 -26.56
CA GLN A 116 0.87 -5.76 -26.13
C GLN A 116 1.50 -5.85 -24.74
N GLU A 117 2.56 -5.08 -24.48
CA GLU A 117 3.21 -5.02 -23.17
C GLU A 117 2.22 -4.55 -22.09
N THR A 118 1.47 -3.47 -22.37
CA THR A 118 0.43 -2.96 -21.47
C THR A 118 -0.63 -4.02 -21.17
N GLN A 119 -0.99 -4.84 -22.15
CA GLN A 119 -1.97 -5.92 -21.98
C GLN A 119 -1.45 -7.01 -21.03
N VAL A 120 -0.18 -7.40 -21.18
CA VAL A 120 0.46 -8.39 -20.29
C VAL A 120 0.50 -7.84 -18.86
N THR A 121 0.98 -6.61 -18.67
CA THR A 121 1.02 -5.97 -17.35
C THR A 121 -0.38 -5.86 -16.74
N ALA A 122 -1.41 -5.48 -17.51
CA ALA A 122 -2.78 -5.41 -17.01
C ALA A 122 -3.30 -6.78 -16.54
N GLN A 123 -2.92 -7.87 -17.22
CA GLN A 123 -3.28 -9.23 -16.83
C GLN A 123 -2.55 -9.68 -15.55
N GLU A 124 -1.27 -9.35 -15.40
CA GLU A 124 -0.50 -9.59 -14.17
C GLU A 124 -1.06 -8.82 -12.97
N ILE A 125 -1.44 -7.55 -13.17
CA ILE A 125 -2.09 -6.75 -12.13
C ILE A 125 -3.42 -7.42 -11.74
N LYS A 126 -4.24 -7.86 -12.70
CA LYS A 126 -5.52 -8.54 -12.42
C LYS A 126 -5.33 -9.78 -11.53
N GLN A 127 -4.35 -10.61 -11.88
CA GLN A 127 -4.03 -11.80 -11.11
C GLN A 127 -3.57 -11.44 -9.69
N THR A 128 -2.73 -10.43 -9.56
CA THR A 128 -2.22 -9.96 -8.27
C THR A 128 -3.35 -9.36 -7.41
N SER A 129 -4.27 -8.60 -8.01
CA SER A 129 -5.47 -8.08 -7.34
C SER A 129 -6.35 -9.21 -6.82
N LEU A 130 -6.60 -10.27 -7.61
CA LEU A 130 -7.38 -11.42 -7.15
C LEU A 130 -6.73 -12.14 -5.97
N LEU A 131 -5.41 -12.32 -6.01
CA LEU A 131 -4.66 -12.90 -4.90
C LEU A 131 -4.74 -12.02 -3.65
N ALA A 132 -4.60 -10.70 -3.81
CA ALA A 132 -4.73 -9.74 -2.71
C ALA A 132 -6.14 -9.78 -2.09
N ALA A 133 -7.20 -9.92 -2.88
CA ALA A 133 -8.57 -10.08 -2.38
C ALA A 133 -8.73 -11.34 -1.53
N GLN A 134 -8.23 -12.48 -2.01
CA GLN A 134 -8.28 -13.75 -1.27
C GLN A 134 -7.49 -13.68 0.04
N LYS A 135 -6.31 -13.03 0.02
CA LYS A 135 -5.51 -12.81 1.22
C LYS A 135 -6.21 -11.89 2.20
N ALA A 136 -6.83 -10.80 1.74
CA ALA A 136 -7.62 -9.92 2.59
C ALA A 136 -8.78 -10.66 3.28
N GLU A 137 -9.53 -11.50 2.55
CA GLU A 137 -10.59 -12.33 3.14
C GLU A 137 -10.05 -13.31 4.20
N THR A 138 -8.91 -13.94 3.93
CA THR A 138 -8.25 -14.84 4.88
C THR A 138 -7.83 -14.11 6.15
N VAL A 139 -7.26 -12.92 6.02
CA VAL A 139 -6.87 -12.10 7.17
C VAL A 139 -8.10 -11.67 7.96
N LEU A 140 -9.21 -11.27 7.32
CA LEU A 140 -10.46 -10.93 8.02
C LEU A 140 -10.97 -12.08 8.90
N LYS A 141 -11.01 -13.31 8.36
CA LYS A 141 -11.39 -14.51 9.13
C LYS A 141 -10.45 -14.77 10.32
N LEU A 142 -9.15 -14.55 10.12
CA LEU A 142 -8.17 -14.69 11.20
C LEU A 142 -8.36 -13.61 12.28
N THR A 143 -8.70 -12.39 11.88
CA THR A 143 -9.00 -11.28 12.78
C THR A 143 -10.27 -11.53 13.59
N GLU A 144 -11.33 -12.08 12.99
CA GLU A 144 -12.54 -12.50 13.72
C GLU A 144 -12.22 -13.58 14.76
N LYS A 145 -11.41 -14.57 14.40
CA LYS A 145 -10.95 -15.60 15.34
C LYS A 145 -10.09 -15.00 16.46
N ALA A 146 -9.21 -14.06 16.14
CA ALA A 146 -8.38 -13.38 17.14
C ALA A 146 -9.24 -12.56 18.11
N ASP A 147 -10.28 -11.87 17.63
CA ASP A 147 -11.23 -11.12 18.46
C ASP A 147 -11.99 -12.04 19.43
N GLN A 148 -12.45 -13.19 18.94
CA GLN A 148 -13.07 -14.21 19.79
C GLN A 148 -12.12 -14.71 20.88
N VAL A 149 -10.88 -15.09 20.51
CA VAL A 149 -9.87 -15.56 21.47
C VAL A 149 -9.50 -14.47 22.47
N SER A 150 -9.41 -13.21 22.04
CA SER A 150 -9.20 -12.07 22.94
C SER A 150 -10.34 -11.92 23.94
N SER A 151 -11.60 -12.02 23.50
CA SER A 151 -12.77 -11.95 24.39
C SER A 151 -12.80 -13.10 25.41
N GLU A 152 -12.51 -14.33 24.97
CA GLU A 152 -12.39 -15.50 25.86
C GLU A 152 -11.23 -15.31 26.86
N GLY A 153 -10.10 -14.75 26.41
CA GLY A 153 -8.96 -14.43 27.27
C GLY A 153 -9.27 -13.34 28.30
N GLU A 154 -10.05 -12.31 27.94
CA GLU A 154 -10.46 -11.26 28.88
C GLU A 154 -11.33 -11.84 30.00
N ALA A 155 -12.29 -12.70 29.64
CA ALA A 155 -13.12 -13.40 30.62
C ALA A 155 -12.28 -14.30 31.55
N ALA A 156 -11.29 -15.02 31.00
CA ALA A 156 -10.39 -15.86 31.80
C ALA A 156 -9.53 -15.04 32.77
N ILE A 157 -9.07 -13.86 32.37
CA ILE A 157 -8.34 -12.93 33.24
C ILE A 157 -9.24 -12.38 34.34
N GLU A 158 -10.47 -11.99 34.02
CA GLU A 158 -11.44 -11.52 35.01
C GLU A 158 -11.75 -12.62 36.05
N GLN A 159 -11.96 -13.86 35.60
CA GLN A 159 -12.12 -15.01 36.47
C GLN A 159 -10.89 -15.23 37.36
N SER A 160 -9.67 -15.09 36.80
CA SER A 160 -8.42 -15.25 37.55
C SER A 160 -8.24 -14.15 38.61
N LEU A 161 -8.63 -12.90 38.31
CA LEU A 161 -8.65 -11.81 39.28
C LEU A 161 -9.62 -12.11 40.43
N GLY A 162 -10.81 -12.62 40.12
CA GLY A 162 -11.78 -13.07 41.11
C GLY A 162 -11.21 -14.15 42.02
N GLY A 163 -10.61 -15.20 41.43
CA GLY A 163 -10.00 -16.30 42.18
C GLY A 163 -8.84 -15.86 43.07
N LEU A 164 -7.95 -14.99 42.59
CA LEU A 164 -6.86 -14.45 43.41
C LEU A 164 -7.36 -13.56 44.56
N THR A 165 -8.45 -12.83 44.35
CA THR A 165 -9.08 -12.02 45.39
C THR A 165 -9.70 -12.90 46.48
N GLU A 166 -10.32 -14.02 46.10
CA GLU A 166 -10.83 -15.00 47.04
C GLU A 166 -9.71 -15.67 47.84
N ILE A 167 -8.62 -16.08 47.17
CA ILE A 167 -7.44 -16.64 47.84
C ILE A 167 -6.83 -15.63 48.82
N ARG A 168 -6.76 -14.35 48.46
CA ARG A 168 -6.32 -13.28 49.37
C ARG A 168 -7.16 -13.25 50.63
N SER A 169 -8.49 -13.26 50.48
CA SER A 169 -9.42 -13.28 51.62
C SER A 169 -9.22 -14.51 52.51
N GLN A 170 -9.00 -15.68 51.92
CA GLN A 170 -8.74 -16.91 52.68
C GLN A 170 -7.41 -16.85 53.44
N VAL A 171 -6.36 -16.30 52.84
CA VAL A 171 -5.05 -16.10 53.51
C VAL A 171 -5.18 -15.11 54.67
N ASP A 172 -5.94 -14.03 54.51
CA ASP A 172 -6.20 -13.07 55.59
C ASP A 172 -6.99 -13.72 56.75
N GLU A 173 -7.97 -14.58 56.45
CA GLU A 173 -8.70 -15.34 57.47
C GLU A 173 -7.77 -16.32 58.22
N ILE A 174 -6.90 -17.04 57.48
CA ILE A 174 -5.90 -17.94 58.08
C ILE A 174 -4.97 -17.16 59.02
N ALA A 175 -4.49 -15.98 58.60
CA ALA A 175 -3.66 -15.12 59.44
C ALA A 175 -4.35 -14.75 60.76
N GLN A 176 -5.64 -14.39 60.70
CA GLN A 176 -6.45 -14.10 61.89
C GLN A 176 -6.60 -15.32 62.81
N LYS A 177 -6.87 -16.51 62.25
CA LYS A 177 -6.99 -17.74 63.05
C LYS A 177 -5.67 -18.14 63.71
N ILE A 178 -4.55 -17.99 63.02
CA ILE A 178 -3.21 -18.22 63.58
C ILE A 178 -2.92 -17.24 64.72
N SER A 179 -3.28 -15.96 64.56
CA SER A 179 -3.14 -14.95 65.62
C SER A 179 -3.95 -15.33 66.87
N GLN A 180 -5.21 -15.75 66.70
CA GLN A 180 -6.04 -16.23 67.81
C GLN A 180 -5.47 -17.49 68.47
N LEU A 181 -4.89 -18.41 67.70
CA LEU A 181 -4.24 -19.60 68.22
C LEU A 181 -2.99 -19.25 69.03
N SER A 182 -2.22 -18.26 68.57
CA SER A 182 -1.05 -17.73 69.29
C SER A 182 -1.43 -17.19 70.66
N GLU A 183 -2.49 -16.37 70.72
CA GLU A 183 -3.01 -15.82 71.98
C GLU A 183 -3.47 -16.93 72.93
N ARG A 184 -4.25 -17.90 72.44
CA ARG A 184 -4.71 -19.04 73.26
C ARG A 184 -3.55 -19.88 73.78
N THR A 185 -2.53 -20.11 72.96
CA THR A 185 -1.34 -20.87 73.35
C THR A 185 -0.59 -20.16 74.48
N GLN A 186 -0.47 -18.83 74.39
CA GLN A 186 0.14 -18.01 75.44
C GLN A 186 -0.69 -18.02 76.74
N GLN A 187 -2.01 -17.94 76.65
CA GLN A 187 -2.92 -18.05 77.79
C GLN A 187 -2.78 -19.42 78.48
N ILE A 188 -2.77 -20.51 77.71
CA ILE A 188 -2.56 -21.86 78.25
C ILE A 188 -1.19 -21.95 78.93
N GLY A 189 -0.14 -21.38 78.33
CA GLY A 189 1.19 -21.32 78.94
C GLY A 189 1.20 -20.65 80.32
N GLY A 190 0.45 -19.56 80.49
CA GLY A 190 0.25 -18.90 81.79
C GLY A 190 -0.49 -19.78 82.81
N ILE A 191 -1.54 -20.47 82.37
CA ILE A 191 -2.28 -21.42 83.21
C ILE A 191 -1.38 -22.58 83.63
N THR A 192 -0.64 -23.19 82.71
CA THR A 192 0.29 -24.30 83.00
C THR A 192 1.37 -23.88 83.99
N GLN A 193 1.90 -22.66 83.89
CA GLN A 193 2.83 -22.12 84.89
C GLN A 193 2.17 -22.02 86.28
N THR A 194 0.95 -21.49 86.34
CA THR A 194 0.20 -21.39 87.60
C THR A 194 -0.05 -22.76 88.24
N VAL A 195 -0.43 -23.77 87.44
CA VAL A 195 -0.64 -25.15 87.93
C VAL A 195 0.67 -25.75 88.44
N LYS A 196 1.79 -25.50 87.77
CA LYS A 196 3.12 -25.93 88.24
C LYS A 196 3.44 -25.30 89.60
N ASP A 197 3.22 -24.00 89.75
CA ASP A 197 3.47 -23.28 91.00
C ASP A 197 2.59 -23.83 92.15
N LEU A 198 1.33 -24.18 91.88
CA LEU A 198 0.45 -24.84 92.85
C LEU A 198 0.93 -26.25 93.21
N ALA A 199 1.44 -27.01 92.24
CA ALA A 199 1.99 -28.34 92.47
C ALA A 199 3.29 -28.27 93.30
N ASP A 200 4.17 -27.31 93.03
CA ASP A 200 5.37 -27.04 93.83
C ASP A 200 5.00 -26.66 95.28
N GLN A 201 3.99 -25.80 95.48
CA GLN A 201 3.48 -25.48 96.81
C GLN A 201 2.88 -26.71 97.52
N SER A 202 2.11 -27.53 96.80
CA SER A 202 1.50 -28.75 97.34
C SER A 202 2.57 -29.78 97.73
N ASN A 203 3.64 -29.89 96.95
CA ASN A 203 4.80 -30.74 97.23
C ASN A 203 5.53 -30.30 98.51
N MET A 204 5.69 -28.98 98.70
CA MET A 204 6.28 -28.39 99.91
C MET A 204 5.38 -28.54 101.14
N LEU A 205 4.07 -28.33 101.01
CA LEU A 205 3.09 -28.55 102.08
C LEU A 205 3.05 -30.02 102.51
N ALA A 206 3.06 -30.94 101.55
CA ALA A 206 3.09 -32.37 101.79
C ALA A 206 4.38 -32.81 102.50
N LEU A 207 5.52 -32.20 102.16
CA LEU A 207 6.78 -32.43 102.86
C LEU A 207 6.70 -31.99 104.32
N ASN A 208 6.19 -30.78 104.57
CA ASN A 208 6.03 -30.25 105.93
C ASN A 208 5.07 -31.12 106.74
N ALA A 209 3.96 -31.57 106.14
CA ALA A 209 3.01 -32.48 106.78
C ALA A 209 3.63 -33.86 107.08
N ALA A 210 4.47 -34.40 106.19
CA ALA A 210 5.18 -35.66 106.42
C ALA A 210 6.17 -35.56 107.59
N ILE A 211 6.89 -34.43 107.70
CA ILE A 211 7.81 -34.15 108.81
C ILE A 211 7.04 -34.08 110.14
N GLU A 212 5.94 -33.34 110.18
CA GLU A 212 5.11 -33.18 111.38
C GLU A 212 4.44 -34.50 111.81
N ALA A 213 4.06 -35.34 110.84
CA ALA A 213 3.52 -36.67 111.08
C ALA A 213 4.57 -37.62 111.70
N VAL A 214 5.84 -37.54 111.28
CA VAL A 214 6.95 -38.27 111.92
C VAL A 214 7.20 -37.76 113.34
N ARG A 215 7.10 -36.44 113.55
CA ARG A 215 7.25 -35.81 114.88
C ARG A 215 6.18 -36.25 115.89
N SER A 216 4.97 -36.54 115.41
CA SER A 216 3.83 -36.96 116.25
C SER A 216 3.84 -38.44 116.66
N GLY A 217 4.88 -39.21 116.29
CA GLY A 217 5.06 -40.60 116.74
C GLY A 217 3.96 -41.56 116.27
N GLU A 218 3.45 -42.40 117.18
CA GLU A 218 2.45 -43.44 116.87
C GLU A 218 1.14 -42.86 116.31
N HIS A 219 0.73 -41.66 116.73
CA HIS A 219 -0.51 -41.02 116.28
C HIS A 219 -0.41 -40.40 114.87
N GLY A 220 0.80 -40.18 114.35
CA GLY A 220 1.04 -39.57 113.04
C GLY A 220 1.16 -40.54 111.87
N LYS A 221 1.20 -41.86 112.13
CA LYS A 221 1.45 -42.89 111.09
C LYS A 221 0.48 -42.82 109.91
N GLY A 222 -0.83 -42.62 110.17
CA GLY A 222 -1.84 -42.48 109.11
C GLY A 222 -1.65 -41.20 108.27
N PHE A 223 -1.37 -40.07 108.93
CA PHE A 223 -1.09 -38.80 108.26
C PHE A 223 0.20 -38.85 107.43
N ALA A 224 1.22 -39.57 107.88
CA ALA A 224 2.49 -39.73 107.14
C ALA A 224 2.32 -40.50 105.81
N VAL A 225 1.33 -41.41 105.72
CA VAL A 225 1.00 -42.10 104.47
C VAL A 225 0.30 -41.15 103.50
N VAL A 226 -0.72 -40.42 103.99
CA VAL A 226 -1.46 -39.44 103.17
C VAL A 226 -0.52 -38.33 102.67
N ALA A 227 0.37 -37.81 103.51
CA ALA A 227 1.33 -36.79 103.12
C ALA A 227 2.31 -37.28 102.03
N ARG A 228 2.74 -38.55 102.08
CA ARG A 228 3.56 -39.15 101.01
C ARG A 228 2.81 -39.28 99.69
N GLU A 229 1.53 -39.66 99.74
CA GLU A 229 0.69 -39.78 98.54
C GLU A 229 0.46 -38.41 97.88
N ILE A 230 0.14 -37.37 98.68
CA ILE A 230 0.00 -35.99 98.17
C ILE A 230 1.31 -35.52 97.54
N ARG A 231 2.45 -35.79 98.17
CA ARG A 231 3.77 -35.45 97.63
C ARG A 231 4.02 -36.13 96.28
N SER A 232 3.70 -37.42 96.17
CA SER A 232 3.81 -38.18 94.92
C SER A 232 2.94 -37.59 93.81
N LEU A 233 1.68 -37.27 94.11
CA LEU A 233 0.74 -36.64 93.16
C LEU A 233 1.20 -35.24 92.73
N ALA A 234 1.79 -34.47 93.65
CA ALA A 234 2.35 -33.15 93.36
C ALA A 234 3.57 -33.26 92.43
N ASP A 235 4.46 -34.22 92.66
CA ASP A 235 5.62 -34.47 91.79
C ASP A 235 5.20 -34.92 90.39
N GLN A 236 4.19 -35.80 90.30
CA GLN A 236 3.57 -36.16 89.02
C GLN A 236 2.95 -34.95 88.31
N SER A 237 2.33 -34.03 89.05
CA SER A 237 1.75 -32.80 88.48
C SER A 237 2.82 -31.84 87.97
N ILE A 238 3.96 -31.72 88.65
CA ILE A 238 5.12 -30.94 88.18
C ILE A 238 5.68 -31.53 86.88
N GLN A 239 5.84 -32.86 86.82
CA GLN A 239 6.31 -33.52 85.60
C GLN A 239 5.33 -33.35 84.43
N ALA A 240 4.02 -33.51 84.69
CA ALA A 240 2.99 -33.33 83.67
C ALA A 240 2.96 -31.88 83.14
N THR A 241 3.03 -30.88 84.03
CA THR A 241 3.04 -29.46 83.63
C THR A 241 4.30 -29.08 82.84
N ASN A 242 5.47 -29.63 83.17
CA ASN A 242 6.68 -29.44 82.36
C ASN A 242 6.50 -30.02 80.95
N ARG A 243 5.90 -31.21 80.83
CA ARG A 243 5.65 -31.83 79.53
C ARG A 243 4.63 -31.06 78.70
N VAL A 244 3.60 -30.47 79.34
CA VAL A 244 2.67 -29.55 78.66
C VAL A 244 3.41 -28.28 78.19
N ARG A 245 4.33 -27.73 78.98
CA ARG A 245 5.14 -26.58 78.57
C ARG A 245 5.98 -26.87 77.31
N GLU A 246 6.66 -28.02 77.26
CA GLU A 246 7.42 -28.42 76.05
C GLU A 246 6.52 -28.45 74.81
N ILE A 247 5.31 -29.04 74.91
CA ILE A 247 4.34 -29.06 73.81
C ILE A 247 3.91 -27.65 73.40
N LEU A 248 3.69 -26.74 74.35
CA LEU A 248 3.31 -25.36 74.05
C LEU A 248 4.44 -24.57 73.38
N GLU A 249 5.69 -24.84 73.73
CA GLU A 249 6.86 -24.24 73.06
C GLU A 249 6.95 -24.70 71.60
N ASP A 250 6.75 -26.00 71.36
CA ASP A 250 6.69 -26.58 70.02
C ASP A 250 5.55 -25.96 69.18
N ILE A 251 4.34 -25.88 69.76
CA ILE A 251 3.18 -25.23 69.13
C ILE A 251 3.49 -23.75 68.82
N GLY A 252 4.09 -23.03 69.76
CA GLY A 252 4.50 -21.64 69.56
C GLY A 252 5.52 -21.47 68.44
N GLY A 253 6.45 -22.42 68.30
CA GLY A 253 7.36 -22.51 67.17
C GLY A 253 6.64 -22.71 65.84
N ALA A 254 5.73 -23.68 65.78
CA ALA A 254 4.93 -23.96 64.59
C ALA A 254 4.05 -22.77 64.17
N ILE A 255 3.46 -22.05 65.13
CA ILE A 255 2.69 -20.83 64.88
C ILE A 255 3.56 -19.74 64.24
N ARG A 256 4.77 -19.47 64.75
CA ARG A 256 5.67 -18.47 64.16
C ARG A 256 6.03 -18.80 62.71
N VAL A 257 6.28 -20.08 62.42
CA VAL A 257 6.52 -20.54 61.04
C VAL A 257 5.29 -20.32 60.16
N ALA A 258 4.10 -20.68 60.67
CA ALA A 258 2.85 -20.49 59.94
C ALA A 258 2.54 -19.02 59.63
N VAL A 259 2.80 -18.09 60.57
CA VAL A 259 2.68 -16.64 60.33
C VAL A 259 3.60 -16.21 59.18
N SER A 260 4.88 -16.59 59.22
CA SER A 260 5.84 -16.22 58.17
C SER A 260 5.45 -16.75 56.79
N ILE A 261 4.93 -17.98 56.71
CA ILE A 261 4.42 -18.56 55.45
C ILE A 261 3.22 -17.76 54.95
N THR A 262 2.30 -17.38 55.84
CA THR A 262 1.08 -16.64 55.50
C THR A 262 1.38 -15.23 55.01
N GLU A 263 2.30 -14.52 55.67
CA GLU A 263 2.78 -13.19 55.23
C GLU A 263 3.43 -13.23 53.84
N ARG A 264 4.31 -14.21 53.61
CA ARG A 264 4.91 -14.44 52.29
C ARG A 264 3.87 -14.82 51.24
N GLY A 265 2.86 -15.60 51.62
CA GLY A 265 1.73 -15.97 50.77
C GLY A 265 0.95 -14.73 50.32
N SER A 266 0.60 -13.86 51.26
CA SER A 266 -0.09 -12.59 51.00
C SER A 266 0.69 -11.70 50.02
N GLN A 267 2.01 -11.52 50.24
CA GLN A 267 2.87 -10.77 49.30
C GLN A 267 2.90 -11.39 47.89
N LYS A 268 2.93 -12.72 47.78
CA LYS A 268 2.92 -13.42 46.49
C LYS A 268 1.60 -13.24 45.76
N ILE A 269 0.48 -13.23 46.48
CA ILE A 269 -0.85 -12.99 45.90
C ILE A 269 -0.97 -11.55 45.38
N GLU A 270 -0.49 -10.56 46.14
CA GLU A 270 -0.50 -9.16 45.70
C GLU A 270 0.32 -8.97 44.41
N GLY A 271 1.50 -9.58 44.33
CA GLY A 271 2.29 -9.59 43.10
C GLY A 271 1.58 -10.32 41.94
N GLY A 272 0.87 -11.41 42.24
CA GLY A 272 0.05 -12.13 41.26
C GLY A 272 -1.11 -11.30 40.71
N LEU A 273 -1.81 -10.56 41.58
CA LEU A 273 -2.89 -9.65 41.18
C LEU A 273 -2.41 -8.56 40.23
N LEU A 274 -1.25 -7.94 40.53
CA LEU A 274 -0.63 -6.95 39.65
C LEU A 274 -0.28 -7.56 38.28
N GLN A 275 0.32 -8.75 38.27
CA GLN A 275 0.71 -9.45 37.04
C GLN A 275 -0.50 -9.82 36.15
N VAL A 276 -1.58 -10.31 36.76
CA VAL A 276 -2.82 -10.65 36.04
C VAL A 276 -3.48 -9.38 35.51
N LYS A 277 -3.51 -8.30 36.30
CA LYS A 277 -4.03 -7.00 35.86
C LYS A 277 -3.27 -6.47 34.64
N GLN A 278 -1.93 -6.47 34.69
CA GLN A 278 -1.09 -6.08 33.55
C GLN A 278 -1.37 -6.95 32.33
N SER A 279 -1.56 -8.25 32.52
CA SER A 279 -1.90 -9.18 31.43
C SER A 279 -3.25 -8.81 30.78
N GLY A 280 -4.22 -8.37 31.59
CA GLY A 280 -5.52 -7.89 31.10
C GLY A 280 -5.41 -6.60 30.29
N GLU A 281 -4.56 -5.66 30.72
CA GLU A 281 -4.28 -4.42 29.97
C GLU A 281 -3.62 -4.73 28.62
N ASN A 282 -2.61 -5.61 28.59
CA ASN A 282 -1.95 -6.05 27.35
C ASN A 282 -2.94 -6.75 26.40
N LEU A 283 -3.87 -7.54 26.93
CA LEU A 283 -4.87 -8.24 26.12
C LEU A 283 -5.88 -7.27 25.48
N ARG A 284 -6.29 -6.22 26.22
CA ARG A 284 -7.11 -5.14 25.68
C ARG A 284 -6.39 -4.36 24.58
N GLU A 285 -5.10 -4.09 24.75
CA GLU A 285 -4.29 -3.45 23.70
C GLU A 285 -4.23 -4.33 22.45
N LEU A 286 -4.03 -5.65 22.60
CA LEU A 286 -4.07 -6.59 21.49
C LEU A 286 -5.44 -6.61 20.79
N SER A 287 -6.55 -6.58 21.53
CA SER A 287 -7.90 -6.49 20.94
C SER A 287 -8.07 -5.22 20.09
N ASN A 288 -7.58 -4.08 20.56
CA ASN A 288 -7.58 -2.84 19.77
C ASN A 288 -6.76 -2.97 18.47
N ILE A 289 -5.55 -3.55 18.54
CA ILE A 289 -4.71 -3.78 17.36
C ILE A 289 -5.40 -4.71 16.35
N VAL A 290 -6.07 -5.76 16.83
CA VAL A 290 -6.86 -6.69 16.00
C VAL A 290 -7.99 -5.93 15.29
N LYS A 291 -8.70 -5.04 15.99
CA LYS A 291 -9.77 -4.22 15.42
C LYS A 291 -9.27 -3.24 14.36
N ASP A 292 -8.13 -2.59 14.60
CA ASP A 292 -7.49 -1.69 13.63
C ASP A 292 -7.04 -2.45 12.38
N ASN A 293 -6.44 -3.63 12.56
CA ASN A 293 -6.08 -4.52 11.45
C ASN A 293 -7.32 -4.93 10.63
N SER A 294 -8.45 -5.25 11.28
CA SER A 294 -9.72 -5.54 10.61
C SER A 294 -10.14 -4.39 9.69
N SER A 295 -10.03 -3.15 10.18
CA SER A 295 -10.35 -1.94 9.43
C SER A 295 -9.41 -1.73 8.24
N ALA A 296 -8.10 -1.85 8.45
CA ALA A 296 -7.10 -1.70 7.39
C ALA A 296 -7.30 -2.73 6.27
N VAL A 297 -7.60 -3.99 6.63
CA VAL A 297 -7.83 -5.05 5.64
C VAL A 297 -9.11 -4.82 4.84
N ARG A 298 -10.17 -4.27 5.46
CA ARG A 298 -11.38 -3.84 4.73
C ARG A 298 -11.06 -2.75 3.70
N GLN A 299 -10.19 -1.80 4.04
CA GLN A 299 -9.74 -0.77 3.09
C GLN A 299 -8.94 -1.37 1.93
N ILE A 300 -8.06 -2.34 2.21
CA ILE A 300 -7.33 -3.08 1.17
C ILE A 300 -8.31 -3.81 0.25
N ALA A 301 -9.30 -4.51 0.80
CA ALA A 301 -10.30 -5.21 0.00
C ALA A 301 -11.09 -4.26 -0.92
N ALA A 302 -11.45 -3.06 -0.42
CA ALA A 302 -12.10 -2.02 -1.23
C ALA A 302 -11.18 -1.51 -2.35
N ALA A 303 -9.91 -1.23 -2.05
CA ALA A 303 -8.92 -0.78 -3.04
C ALA A 303 -8.69 -1.84 -4.13
N VAL A 304 -8.61 -3.12 -3.75
CA VAL A 304 -8.48 -4.25 -4.67
C VAL A 304 -9.73 -4.39 -5.57
N SER A 305 -10.93 -4.20 -5.02
CA SER A 305 -12.17 -4.20 -5.80
C SER A 305 -12.16 -3.09 -6.86
N GLN A 306 -11.76 -1.88 -6.47
CA GLN A 306 -11.62 -0.74 -7.39
C GLN A 306 -10.55 -0.99 -8.47
N GLN A 307 -9.42 -1.60 -8.10
CA GLN A 307 -8.36 -1.96 -9.04
C GLN A 307 -8.87 -2.97 -10.10
N ASN A 308 -9.62 -3.99 -9.67
CA ASN A 308 -10.24 -4.96 -10.59
C ASN A 308 -11.25 -4.30 -11.55
N ALA A 309 -12.03 -3.32 -11.06
CA ALA A 309 -12.94 -2.56 -11.91
C ALA A 309 -12.17 -1.73 -12.95
N GLY A 310 -11.11 -1.02 -12.54
CA GLY A 310 -10.27 -0.23 -13.43
C GLY A 310 -9.57 -1.06 -14.51
N ILE A 311 -9.08 -2.25 -14.15
CA ILE A 311 -8.49 -3.17 -15.14
C ILE A 311 -9.55 -3.67 -16.12
N THR A 312 -10.75 -4.01 -15.63
CA THR A 312 -11.86 -4.42 -16.49
C THR A 312 -12.20 -3.31 -17.50
N GLN A 313 -12.17 -2.04 -17.08
CA GLN A 313 -12.37 -0.89 -17.97
C GLN A 313 -11.31 -0.78 -19.07
N ILE A 314 -10.03 -1.06 -18.77
CA ILE A 314 -8.95 -1.10 -19.78
C ILE A 314 -9.27 -2.12 -20.88
N PHE A 315 -9.83 -3.28 -20.51
CA PHE A 315 -10.20 -4.32 -21.46
C PHE A 315 -11.53 -4.06 -22.17
N SER A 316 -12.47 -3.35 -21.53
CA SER A 316 -13.79 -3.04 -22.11
C SER A 316 -13.79 -1.77 -22.97
N ALA A 317 -12.78 -0.89 -22.87
CA ALA A 317 -12.62 0.30 -23.70
C ALA A 317 -12.19 0.01 -25.15
N ARG A 318 -12.49 -1.19 -25.66
CA ARG A 318 -12.30 -1.53 -27.07
C ARG A 318 -13.39 -0.85 -27.91
N PRO A 319 -13.05 -0.14 -29.00
CA PRO A 319 -14.02 0.25 -30.02
C PRO A 319 -14.60 -0.97 -30.74
#